data_AF-A0A0D2JG08-F1
#
_entry.id   AF-A0A0D2JG08-F1
#
_cell.length_a   1.000
_cell.length_b   1.000
_cell.length_c   1.000
_cell.angle_alpha   90.00
_cell.angle_beta   90.00
_cell.angle_gamma   90.00
#
_symmetry.space_group_name_H-M   'P 1'
#
loop_
_entity.id
_entity.type
_entity.pdbx_description
1 polymer ?
#
loop_
_entity_poly.entity_id
_entity_poly.type
_entity_poly.pdbx_seq_one_letter_code
_entity_poly.pdbx_strand_id
1 'polypeptide(L)'
;MKKFFLHPLFFIGLALLIFSLVDETLLMPDHLSTAHGSLENNCKACHPGFKGTPDSNCLACKGKMSLVLETGIHKYAPVKKCSGCHQEHLGKNYPIAEAWIDPVNFNHNWTGFDLSPFHLNLACTDCHQAKGNYRHTPRQCGKCHRDFKPGLWNHAKVGCRLTPPHKDLPCRNCHTKGWGGDKQPTCSQCHPPNTYKPRMACASKD
;
A
#
# COMPACT_ATOMS: atom_id res chain seq x y z
N MET A 1 -4.93 36.52 -66.55
CA MET A 1 -5.17 35.63 -65.40
C MET A 1 -4.14 35.94 -64.31
N LYS A 2 -4.52 36.69 -63.26
CA LYS A 2 -3.59 37.03 -62.15
C LYS A 2 -3.55 35.85 -61.17
N LYS A 3 -2.41 35.15 -61.08
CA LYS A 3 -2.19 34.10 -60.08
C LYS A 3 -1.93 34.79 -58.74
N PHE A 4 -2.87 34.71 -57.82
CA PHE A 4 -2.67 35.14 -56.43
C PHE A 4 -1.75 34.13 -55.74
N PHE A 5 -0.50 34.53 -55.51
CA PHE A 5 0.43 33.79 -54.68
C PHE A 5 0.19 34.19 -53.22
N LEU A 6 -0.45 33.31 -52.44
CA LEU A 6 -0.57 33.48 -51.00
C LEU A 6 0.83 33.30 -50.38
N HIS A 7 1.28 34.32 -49.65
CA HIS A 7 2.62 34.37 -49.06
C HIS A 7 2.72 33.37 -47.88
N PRO A 8 3.85 32.66 -47.68
CA PRO A 8 3.98 31.61 -46.64
C PRO A 8 3.66 32.09 -45.23
N LEU A 9 3.88 33.39 -44.95
CA LEU A 9 3.55 34.03 -43.68
C LEU A 9 2.05 33.98 -43.35
N PHE A 10 1.19 33.94 -44.36
CA PHE A 10 -0.26 33.80 -44.17
C PHE A 10 -0.64 32.42 -43.61
N PHE A 11 0.04 31.36 -44.06
CA PHE A 11 -0.18 30.00 -43.56
C PHE A 11 0.38 29.80 -42.15
N ILE A 12 1.51 30.44 -41.83
CA ILE A 12 2.08 30.43 -40.47
C ILE A 12 1.17 31.19 -39.49
N GLY A 13 0.66 32.36 -39.89
CA GLY A 13 -0.30 33.11 -39.09
C GLY A 13 -1.59 32.32 -38.83
N LEU A 14 -2.12 31.63 -39.86
CA LEU A 14 -3.29 30.78 -39.73
C LEU A 14 -3.05 29.58 -38.79
N ALA A 15 -1.87 28.94 -38.88
CA ALA A 15 -1.51 27.83 -38.00
C ALA A 15 -1.37 28.25 -36.53
N LEU A 16 -0.77 29.42 -36.24
CA LEU A 16 -0.67 29.96 -34.89
C LEU A 16 -2.04 30.34 -34.31
N LEU A 17 -2.94 30.86 -35.14
CA LEU A 17 -4.31 31.22 -34.75
C LEU A 17 -5.15 29.97 -34.47
N ILE A 18 -4.97 28.90 -35.25
CA ILE A 18 -5.57 27.58 -34.97
C ILE A 18 -4.99 27.00 -33.67
N PHE A 19 -3.69 27.12 -33.41
CA PHE A 19 -3.06 26.65 -32.17
C PHE A 19 -3.56 27.42 -30.93
N SER A 20 -3.93 28.68 -31.11
CA SER A 20 -4.53 29.54 -30.06
C SER A 20 -5.99 29.19 -29.75
N LEU A 21 -6.65 28.45 -30.66
CA LEU A 21 -8.06 28.03 -30.55
C LEU A 21 -8.21 26.58 -30.08
N VAL A 22 -7.11 25.84 -29.88
CA VAL A 22 -7.15 24.51 -29.29
C VAL A 22 -7.42 24.69 -27.79
N ASP A 23 -8.68 24.56 -27.41
CA ASP A 23 -9.10 24.56 -26.02
C ASP A 23 -8.50 23.33 -25.31
N GLU A 24 -7.98 23.50 -24.10
CA GLU A 24 -7.40 22.41 -23.29
C GLU A 24 -8.42 21.29 -23.03
N THR A 25 -9.72 21.59 -23.22
CA THR A 25 -10.83 20.63 -23.19
C THR A 25 -10.76 19.53 -24.25
N LEU A 26 -10.09 19.75 -25.39
CA LEU A 26 -9.99 18.75 -26.46
C LEU A 26 -9.04 17.59 -26.13
N LEU A 27 -8.18 17.77 -25.12
CA LEU A 27 -7.26 16.76 -24.58
C LEU A 27 -7.72 16.25 -23.21
N MET A 28 -8.93 16.59 -22.78
CA MET A 28 -9.40 16.24 -21.45
C MET A 28 -9.65 14.72 -21.33
N PRO A 29 -9.08 14.09 -20.30
CA PRO A 29 -9.45 12.75 -19.88
C PRO A 29 -10.94 12.63 -19.51
N ASP A 30 -11.36 11.43 -19.07
CA ASP A 30 -12.71 11.22 -18.53
C ASP A 30 -12.99 12.09 -17.27
N HIS A 31 -14.25 12.15 -16.88
CA HIS A 31 -14.74 12.91 -15.73
C HIS A 31 -13.98 12.61 -14.44
N LEU A 32 -13.94 13.60 -13.55
CA LEU A 32 -13.45 13.37 -12.20
C LEU A 32 -14.39 12.40 -11.46
N SER A 33 -13.83 11.73 -10.48
CA SER A 33 -14.53 10.92 -9.50
C SER A 33 -15.61 11.74 -8.76
N THR A 34 -16.61 11.05 -8.21
CA THR A 34 -17.64 11.70 -7.38
C THR A 34 -17.03 12.46 -6.19
N ALA A 35 -15.92 11.97 -5.63
CA ALA A 35 -15.25 12.61 -4.49
C ALA A 35 -14.66 13.99 -4.84
N HIS A 36 -14.26 14.20 -6.10
CA HIS A 36 -13.70 15.46 -6.59
C HIS A 36 -14.62 16.18 -7.59
N GLY A 37 -15.88 15.77 -7.74
CA GLY A 37 -16.79 16.34 -8.74
C GLY A 37 -17.04 17.85 -8.60
N SER A 38 -16.79 18.44 -7.43
CA SER A 38 -16.82 19.90 -7.25
C SER A 38 -15.68 20.64 -7.96
N LEU A 39 -14.63 19.93 -8.38
CA LEU A 39 -13.45 20.46 -9.05
C LEU A 39 -13.48 20.27 -10.58
N GLU A 40 -14.56 19.73 -11.15
CA GLU A 40 -14.67 19.36 -12.57
C GLU A 40 -14.27 20.50 -13.52
N ASN A 41 -14.64 21.74 -13.16
CA ASN A 41 -14.36 22.94 -13.96
C ASN A 41 -13.17 23.76 -13.41
N ASN A 42 -12.38 23.21 -12.49
CA ASN A 42 -11.26 23.89 -11.83
C ASN A 42 -9.96 23.08 -11.92
N CYS A 43 -9.53 22.81 -13.15
CA CYS A 43 -8.34 21.99 -13.46
C CYS A 43 -7.08 22.47 -12.74
N LYS A 44 -6.94 23.79 -12.58
CA LYS A 44 -5.78 24.45 -11.93
C LYS A 44 -5.67 24.14 -10.43
N ALA A 45 -6.73 23.64 -9.80
CA ALA A 45 -6.66 23.15 -8.42
C ALA A 45 -5.64 22.01 -8.28
N CYS A 46 -5.51 21.18 -9.29
CA CYS A 46 -4.62 20.02 -9.30
C CYS A 46 -3.41 20.20 -10.22
N HIS A 47 -3.58 20.89 -11.36
CA HIS A 47 -2.55 21.06 -12.39
C HIS A 47 -2.00 22.50 -12.44
N PRO A 48 -0.88 22.83 -11.77
CA PRO A 48 -0.21 24.12 -11.93
C PRO A 48 0.50 24.19 -13.29
N GLY A 49 -0.29 24.42 -14.35
CA GLY A 49 0.16 24.41 -15.75
C GLY A 49 0.52 23.00 -16.25
N PHE A 50 1.37 22.93 -17.28
CA PHE A 50 1.80 21.68 -17.93
C PHE A 50 2.84 20.85 -17.13
N LYS A 51 2.91 21.02 -15.80
CA LYS A 51 3.90 20.35 -14.93
C LYS A 51 3.36 19.06 -14.27
N GLY A 52 2.15 18.64 -14.63
CA GLY A 52 1.47 17.49 -14.02
C GLY A 52 0.79 17.83 -12.69
N THR A 53 0.47 16.81 -11.89
CA THR A 53 -0.25 16.94 -10.60
C THR A 53 0.72 16.72 -9.43
N PRO A 54 1.16 17.77 -8.72
CA PRO A 54 2.02 17.63 -7.56
C PRO A 54 1.25 17.10 -6.36
N ASP A 55 1.90 16.28 -5.52
CA ASP A 55 1.29 15.78 -4.29
C ASP A 55 0.83 16.92 -3.37
N SER A 56 1.57 18.04 -3.33
CA SER A 56 1.23 19.22 -2.52
C SER A 56 -0.19 19.74 -2.76
N ASN A 57 -0.71 19.61 -3.98
CA ASN A 57 -2.06 20.05 -4.33
C ASN A 57 -3.11 19.12 -3.70
N CYS A 58 -2.87 17.82 -3.70
CA CYS A 58 -3.68 16.85 -2.95
C CYS A 58 -3.61 17.15 -1.44
N LEU A 59 -2.44 17.59 -0.97
CA LEU A 59 -2.21 17.93 0.43
C LEU A 59 -2.77 19.30 0.86
N ALA A 60 -3.22 20.16 -0.05
CA ALA A 60 -3.69 21.50 0.28
C ALA A 60 -5.09 21.53 0.89
N CYS A 61 -5.97 20.58 0.54
CA CYS A 61 -7.35 20.51 1.05
C CYS A 61 -7.48 19.79 2.42
N LYS A 62 -6.37 19.65 3.16
CA LYS A 62 -6.19 18.69 4.26
C LYS A 62 -6.85 19.06 5.58
N GLY A 63 -7.98 18.44 5.88
CA GLY A 63 -8.40 18.22 7.27
C GLY A 63 -7.92 16.89 7.86
N LYS A 64 -7.89 15.81 7.07
CA LYS A 64 -7.74 14.43 7.59
C LYS A 64 -6.60 13.62 6.99
N MET A 65 -6.01 14.05 5.88
CA MET A 65 -5.06 13.21 5.13
C MET A 65 -3.73 13.01 5.87
N SER A 66 -3.23 13.99 6.64
CA SER A 66 -2.00 13.83 7.42
C SER A 66 -2.09 12.67 8.43
N LEU A 67 -3.26 12.50 9.07
CA LEU A 67 -3.52 11.37 9.95
C LEU A 67 -3.55 10.04 9.19
N VAL A 68 -4.13 10.04 7.98
CA VAL A 68 -4.23 8.83 7.15
C VAL A 68 -2.85 8.38 6.66
N LEU A 69 -1.93 9.31 6.37
CA LEU A 69 -0.58 8.99 5.92
C LEU A 69 0.23 8.18 6.96
N GLU A 70 -0.13 8.27 8.24
CA GLU A 70 0.52 7.54 9.32
C GLU A 70 -0.06 6.14 9.57
N THR A 71 -0.91 5.63 8.67
CA THR A 71 -1.63 4.37 8.88
C THR A 71 -1.60 3.46 7.64
N GLY A 72 -1.61 2.14 7.89
CA GLY A 72 -1.80 1.12 6.86
C GLY A 72 -0.88 1.28 5.64
N ILE A 73 -1.47 1.13 4.44
CA ILE A 73 -0.77 1.19 3.15
C ILE A 73 0.01 2.49 2.96
N HIS A 74 -0.50 3.62 3.47
CA HIS A 74 0.23 4.88 3.34
C HIS A 74 1.52 4.94 4.15
N LYS A 75 1.63 4.15 5.23
CA LYS A 75 2.80 4.12 6.11
C LYS A 75 3.86 3.09 5.70
N TYR A 76 3.43 1.89 5.30
CA TYR A 76 4.36 0.78 5.06
C TYR A 76 4.60 0.46 3.59
N ALA A 77 3.75 0.94 2.67
CA ALA A 77 4.02 0.76 1.24
C ALA A 77 5.21 1.64 0.80
N PRO A 78 5.98 1.22 -0.21
CA PRO A 78 7.01 2.04 -0.82
C PRO A 78 6.43 3.39 -1.24
N VAL A 79 7.18 4.47 -0.98
CA VAL A 79 6.74 5.83 -1.29
C VAL A 79 6.49 5.96 -2.78
N LYS A 80 5.24 6.27 -3.14
CA LYS A 80 4.79 6.62 -4.49
C LYS A 80 4.14 8.01 -4.43
N LYS A 81 4.09 8.67 -5.59
CA LYS A 81 3.22 9.84 -5.78
C LYS A 81 1.78 9.46 -5.43
N CYS A 82 0.99 10.41 -4.93
CA CYS A 82 -0.41 10.19 -4.59
C CYS A 82 -1.16 9.57 -5.78
N SER A 83 -0.98 10.15 -6.97
CA SER A 83 -1.58 9.69 -8.23
C SER A 83 -1.16 8.30 -8.69
N GLY A 84 -0.09 7.73 -8.11
CA GLY A 84 0.33 6.36 -8.36
C GLY A 84 -0.57 5.31 -7.71
N CYS A 85 -1.38 5.70 -6.71
CA CYS A 85 -2.38 4.83 -6.06
C CYS A 85 -3.75 5.51 -5.91
N HIS A 86 -3.86 6.80 -6.19
CA HIS A 86 -5.09 7.59 -6.14
C HIS A 86 -5.30 8.16 -7.53
N GLN A 87 -5.78 7.31 -8.43
CA GLN A 87 -6.03 7.66 -9.83
C GLN A 87 -7.30 8.48 -9.95
N GLU A 88 -7.22 9.51 -10.78
CA GLU A 88 -8.34 10.37 -11.12
C GLU A 88 -8.56 10.32 -12.65
N HIS A 89 -9.65 10.92 -13.13
CA HIS A 89 -10.03 10.93 -14.54
C HIS A 89 -10.41 9.57 -15.11
N LEU A 90 -11.04 8.73 -14.29
CA LEU A 90 -11.54 7.41 -14.69
C LEU A 90 -13.06 7.33 -14.56
N GLY A 91 -13.71 8.48 -14.47
CA GLY A 91 -15.16 8.61 -14.37
C GLY A 91 -15.66 8.72 -12.94
N LYS A 92 -16.89 9.24 -12.81
CA LYS A 92 -17.54 9.56 -11.53
C LYS A 92 -17.64 8.37 -10.57
N ASN A 93 -17.75 7.16 -11.11
CA ASN A 93 -17.94 5.93 -10.35
C ASN A 93 -16.63 5.19 -10.05
N TYR A 94 -15.47 5.74 -10.44
CA TYR A 94 -14.19 5.10 -10.19
C TYR A 94 -13.77 5.26 -8.72
N PRO A 95 -13.44 4.17 -8.00
CA PRO A 95 -13.02 4.24 -6.62
C PRO A 95 -11.51 4.57 -6.55
N ILE A 96 -11.20 5.88 -6.49
CA ILE A 96 -9.84 6.44 -6.47
C ILE A 96 -8.86 5.64 -5.59
N ALA A 97 -9.29 5.23 -4.39
CA ALA A 97 -8.44 4.64 -3.37
C ALA A 97 -8.47 3.10 -3.30
N GLU A 98 -9.37 2.43 -4.04
CA GLU A 98 -9.60 0.98 -3.89
C GLU A 98 -9.22 0.18 -5.14
N ALA A 99 -9.16 0.84 -6.30
CA ALA A 99 -8.97 0.19 -7.60
C ALA A 99 -7.61 -0.54 -7.80
N TRP A 100 -6.66 -0.39 -6.87
CA TRP A 100 -5.27 -0.84 -7.04
C TRP A 100 -4.93 -2.10 -6.26
N ILE A 101 -5.82 -2.58 -5.38
CA ILE A 101 -5.56 -3.79 -4.61
C ILE A 101 -5.84 -4.99 -5.52
N ASP A 102 -4.82 -5.41 -6.27
CA ASP A 102 -4.81 -6.72 -6.92
C ASP A 102 -4.69 -7.80 -5.83
N PRO A 103 -5.76 -8.57 -5.53
CA PRO A 103 -5.73 -9.54 -4.44
C PRO A 103 -4.71 -10.67 -4.65
N VAL A 104 -4.29 -10.91 -5.90
CA VAL A 104 -3.35 -11.99 -6.25
C VAL A 104 -1.92 -11.57 -5.94
N ASN A 105 -1.56 -10.33 -6.26
CA ASN A 105 -0.19 -9.81 -6.10
C ASN A 105 -0.04 -8.86 -4.91
N PHE A 106 -1.03 -8.79 -4.02
CA PHE A 106 -1.01 -7.87 -2.89
C PHE A 106 0.10 -8.21 -1.89
N ASN A 107 1.00 -7.26 -1.66
CA ASN A 107 2.06 -7.40 -0.68
C ASN A 107 1.57 -6.98 0.72
N HIS A 108 1.34 -7.96 1.59
CA HIS A 108 0.88 -7.75 2.97
C HIS A 108 1.81 -6.88 3.82
N ASN A 109 3.11 -6.81 3.48
CA ASN A 109 4.06 -5.95 4.19
C ASN A 109 3.71 -4.46 4.06
N TRP A 110 2.91 -4.09 3.06
CA TRP A 110 2.40 -2.73 2.91
C TRP A 110 1.33 -2.38 3.96
N THR A 111 0.80 -3.33 4.71
CA THR A 111 -0.25 -3.07 5.71
C THR A 111 0.28 -2.96 7.14
N GLY A 112 1.57 -3.22 7.35
CA GLY A 112 2.16 -3.43 8.67
C GLY A 112 1.60 -4.69 9.36
N PHE A 113 1.11 -5.65 8.57
CA PHE A 113 0.71 -6.97 9.00
C PHE A 113 1.36 -8.01 8.08
N ASP A 114 2.65 -8.24 8.32
CA ASP A 114 3.47 -9.15 7.53
C ASP A 114 3.03 -10.59 7.78
N LEU A 115 2.78 -11.34 6.70
CA LEU A 115 2.44 -12.75 6.81
C LEU A 115 3.69 -13.54 7.18
N SER A 116 3.67 -14.19 8.34
CA SER A 116 4.73 -15.13 8.71
C SER A 116 4.83 -16.25 7.65
N PRO A 117 5.98 -16.92 7.51
CA PRO A 117 6.15 -18.01 6.54
C PRO A 117 5.06 -19.09 6.56
N PHE A 118 4.49 -19.37 7.73
CA PHE A 118 3.42 -20.37 7.92
C PHE A 118 2.04 -19.92 7.44
N HIS A 119 1.84 -18.63 7.19
CA HIS A 119 0.59 -18.04 6.72
C HIS A 119 0.66 -17.63 5.23
N LEU A 120 1.81 -17.81 4.56
CA LEU A 120 2.00 -17.38 3.17
C LEU A 120 1.13 -18.12 2.15
N ASN A 121 0.71 -19.35 2.47
CA ASN A 121 -0.06 -20.21 1.57
C ASN A 121 -1.56 -20.24 1.91
N LEU A 122 -2.05 -19.35 2.77
CA LEU A 122 -3.48 -19.25 3.07
C LEU A 122 -4.24 -18.63 1.91
N ALA A 123 -5.47 -19.07 1.70
CA ALA A 123 -6.39 -18.40 0.80
C ALA A 123 -6.81 -17.05 1.40
N CYS A 124 -7.13 -16.07 0.55
CA CYS A 124 -7.58 -14.75 1.01
C CYS A 124 -8.77 -14.86 1.97
N THR A 125 -9.68 -15.81 1.69
CA THR A 125 -10.91 -16.06 2.46
C THR A 125 -10.68 -16.64 3.84
N ASP A 126 -9.49 -17.20 4.11
CA ASP A 126 -9.16 -17.77 5.43
C ASP A 126 -9.07 -16.66 6.49
N CYS A 127 -8.75 -15.44 6.06
CA CYS A 127 -8.67 -14.24 6.89
C CYS A 127 -9.77 -13.22 6.53
N HIS A 128 -10.03 -13.01 5.24
CA HIS A 128 -11.00 -12.04 4.71
C HIS A 128 -12.33 -12.72 4.40
N GLN A 129 -13.08 -13.01 5.46
CA GLN A 129 -14.34 -13.76 5.37
C GLN A 129 -15.44 -13.00 4.62
N ALA A 130 -15.42 -11.66 4.69
CA ALA A 130 -16.35 -10.81 3.95
C ALA A 130 -15.81 -10.57 2.53
N LYS A 131 -16.49 -11.12 1.52
CA LYS A 131 -16.12 -10.96 0.11
C LYS A 131 -16.01 -9.47 -0.26
N GLY A 132 -14.89 -9.09 -0.86
CA GLY A 132 -14.61 -7.71 -1.26
C GLY A 132 -14.16 -6.79 -0.14
N ASN A 133 -14.15 -7.24 1.13
CA ASN A 133 -13.63 -6.46 2.25
C ASN A 133 -12.27 -7.01 2.70
N TYR A 134 -11.21 -6.36 2.24
CA TYR A 134 -9.82 -6.68 2.59
C TYR A 134 -9.26 -5.81 3.72
N ARG A 135 -10.12 -5.08 4.43
CA ARG A 135 -9.73 -4.13 5.47
C ARG A 135 -10.08 -4.66 6.87
N HIS A 136 -9.35 -4.14 7.86
CA HIS A 136 -9.64 -4.34 9.29
C HIS A 136 -9.68 -5.79 9.76
N THR A 137 -8.95 -6.68 9.09
CA THR A 137 -8.80 -8.06 9.57
C THR A 137 -8.16 -8.07 10.96
N PRO A 138 -8.73 -8.78 11.94
CA PRO A 138 -8.19 -8.82 13.29
C PRO A 138 -6.78 -9.43 13.31
N ARG A 139 -5.86 -8.77 14.02
CA ARG A 139 -4.47 -9.22 14.15
C ARG A 139 -4.23 -10.21 15.29
N GLN A 140 -5.20 -10.37 16.19
CA GLN A 140 -5.01 -11.22 17.37
C GLN A 140 -5.11 -12.70 16.98
N CYS A 141 -4.14 -13.51 17.40
CA CYS A 141 -4.05 -14.94 17.05
C CYS A 141 -5.36 -15.71 17.29
N GLY A 142 -6.00 -15.42 18.43
CA GLY A 142 -7.26 -16.06 18.84
C GLY A 142 -8.48 -15.75 17.96
N LYS A 143 -8.40 -14.75 17.08
CA LYS A 143 -9.50 -14.39 16.19
C LYS A 143 -9.68 -15.39 15.06
N CYS A 144 -8.59 -16.02 14.63
CA CYS A 144 -8.63 -17.13 13.66
C CYS A 144 -8.38 -18.48 14.36
N HIS A 145 -7.41 -18.55 15.27
CA HIS A 145 -7.11 -19.75 16.04
C HIS A 145 -7.91 -19.77 17.36
N ARG A 146 -9.18 -20.20 17.31
CA ARG A 146 -10.10 -20.14 18.45
C ARG A 146 -9.58 -20.84 19.72
N ASP A 147 -8.82 -21.93 19.55
CA ASP A 147 -8.23 -22.69 20.67
C ASP A 147 -6.86 -22.17 21.10
N PHE A 148 -6.43 -21.00 20.59
CA PHE A 148 -5.15 -20.41 20.96
C PHE A 148 -5.13 -20.07 22.45
N LYS A 149 -4.27 -20.79 23.18
CA LYS A 149 -3.94 -20.52 24.58
C LYS A 149 -2.45 -20.15 24.67
N PRO A 150 -2.10 -18.98 25.22
CA PRO A 150 -0.71 -18.61 25.46
C PRO A 150 0.04 -19.72 26.22
N GLY A 151 1.22 -20.11 25.74
CA GLY A 151 2.05 -21.15 26.36
C GLY A 151 1.66 -22.60 26.08
N LEU A 152 0.52 -22.85 25.43
CA LEU A 152 0.09 -24.22 25.05
C LEU A 152 0.16 -24.46 23.54
N TRP A 153 0.70 -23.50 22.79
CA TRP A 153 0.87 -23.66 21.34
C TRP A 153 2.07 -24.52 21.00
N ASN A 154 1.93 -25.37 19.98
CA ASN A 154 3.03 -26.20 19.51
C ASN A 154 4.03 -25.34 18.73
N HIS A 155 5.22 -25.14 19.30
CA HIS A 155 6.28 -24.33 18.69
C HIS A 155 6.67 -24.84 17.29
N ALA A 156 6.59 -26.14 17.03
CA ALA A 156 6.89 -26.70 15.72
C ALA A 156 5.92 -26.23 14.63
N LYS A 157 4.69 -25.81 14.99
CA LYS A 157 3.70 -25.25 14.05
C LYS A 157 3.97 -23.79 13.67
N VAL A 158 4.81 -23.10 14.43
CA VAL A 158 5.26 -21.72 14.14
C VAL A 158 6.73 -21.67 13.74
N GLY A 159 7.28 -22.83 13.34
CA GLY A 159 8.64 -22.97 12.83
C GLY A 159 9.69 -23.20 13.88
N CYS A 160 9.47 -22.74 15.12
CA CYS A 160 10.46 -22.86 16.18
C CYS A 160 10.44 -24.25 16.81
N ARG A 161 11.39 -25.12 16.45
CA ARG A 161 11.54 -26.42 17.10
C ARG A 161 12.47 -26.27 18.30
N LEU A 162 11.91 -26.34 19.50
CA LEU A 162 12.69 -26.35 20.73
C LEU A 162 13.53 -27.64 20.79
N THR A 163 14.85 -27.52 20.69
CA THR A 163 15.78 -28.64 20.92
C THR A 163 16.31 -28.58 22.35
N PRO A 164 16.79 -29.69 22.93
CA PRO A 164 17.54 -29.63 24.19
C PRO A 164 18.71 -28.62 24.09
N PRO A 165 18.99 -27.81 25.14
CA PRO A 165 18.24 -27.73 26.40
C PRO A 165 17.00 -26.81 26.35
N HIS A 166 16.76 -26.06 25.27
CA HIS A 166 15.67 -25.07 25.16
C HIS A 166 14.27 -25.64 25.39
N LYS A 167 14.01 -26.91 25.04
CA LYS A 167 12.71 -27.55 25.30
C LYS A 167 12.43 -27.77 26.78
N ASP A 168 13.48 -27.80 27.60
CA ASP A 168 13.44 -28.12 29.03
C ASP A 168 13.45 -26.84 29.89
N LEU A 169 13.61 -25.66 29.27
CA LEU A 169 13.57 -24.38 29.96
C LEU A 169 12.13 -23.96 30.34
N PRO A 170 11.92 -23.31 31.50
CA PRO A 170 10.66 -22.66 31.81
C PRO A 170 10.28 -21.65 30.73
N CYS A 171 9.01 -21.63 30.32
CA CYS A 171 8.55 -20.80 29.20
C CYS A 171 8.86 -19.31 29.38
N ARG A 172 8.80 -18.81 30.63
CA ARG A 172 9.09 -17.42 31.00
C ARG A 172 10.53 -16.99 30.70
N ASN A 173 11.47 -17.93 30.60
CA ASN A 173 12.87 -17.62 30.32
C ASN A 173 13.06 -17.12 28.89
N CYS A 174 12.18 -17.55 27.99
CA CYS A 174 12.17 -17.12 26.59
C CYS A 174 11.09 -16.05 26.34
N HIS A 175 9.88 -16.24 26.90
CA HIS A 175 8.74 -15.33 26.72
C HIS A 175 8.72 -14.19 27.73
N THR A 176 9.82 -13.45 27.82
CA THR A 176 9.97 -12.31 28.76
C THR A 176 9.07 -11.13 28.42
N LYS A 177 8.70 -10.99 27.14
CA LYS A 177 7.82 -9.92 26.63
C LYS A 177 6.38 -10.39 26.36
N GLY A 178 6.02 -11.58 26.84
CA GLY A 178 4.72 -12.21 26.60
C GLY A 178 4.71 -13.13 25.37
N TRP A 179 3.51 -13.34 24.83
CA TRP A 179 3.23 -14.42 23.87
C TRP A 179 2.69 -13.91 22.53
N GLY A 180 3.04 -14.60 21.45
CA GLY A 180 2.49 -14.41 20.11
C GLY A 180 3.25 -13.41 19.23
N GLY A 181 3.06 -13.54 17.91
CA GLY A 181 3.52 -12.57 16.90
C GLY A 181 5.02 -12.27 16.94
N ASP A 182 5.32 -10.98 17.05
CA ASP A 182 6.63 -10.31 17.06
C ASP A 182 7.42 -10.44 18.37
N LYS A 183 6.83 -11.04 19.40
CA LYS A 183 7.43 -11.19 20.73
C LYS A 183 8.30 -12.44 20.87
N GLN A 184 8.78 -12.97 19.75
CA GLN A 184 9.64 -14.16 19.75
C GLN A 184 11.03 -13.80 20.31
N PRO A 185 11.64 -14.70 21.09
CA PRO A 185 13.03 -14.54 21.51
C PRO A 185 13.96 -14.65 20.30
N THR A 186 15.02 -13.85 20.28
CA THR A 186 16.12 -14.02 19.31
C THR A 186 17.30 -14.70 19.98
N CYS A 187 18.10 -15.43 19.21
CA CYS A 187 19.25 -16.17 19.75
C CYS A 187 20.25 -15.24 20.45
N SER A 188 20.43 -14.01 19.93
CA SER A 188 21.33 -12.98 20.45
C SER A 188 20.95 -12.44 21.84
N GLN A 189 19.71 -12.66 22.29
CA GLN A 189 19.27 -12.25 23.63
C GLN A 189 19.87 -13.11 24.74
N CYS A 190 20.32 -14.32 24.42
CA CYS A 190 20.89 -15.25 25.40
C CYS A 190 22.29 -15.74 25.01
N HIS A 191 22.64 -15.71 23.72
CA HIS A 191 23.93 -16.15 23.21
C HIS A 191 24.73 -14.99 22.62
N PRO A 192 26.03 -14.88 22.94
CA PRO A 192 26.90 -13.93 22.25
C PRO A 192 26.94 -14.21 20.74
N PRO A 193 27.10 -13.19 19.89
CA PRO A 193 27.20 -13.38 18.43
C PRO A 193 28.25 -14.45 18.06
N ASN A 194 27.96 -15.26 17.05
CA ASN A 194 28.85 -16.31 16.51
C ASN A 194 29.25 -17.44 17.48
N THR A 195 28.66 -17.52 18.68
CA THR A 195 28.90 -18.64 19.62
C THR A 195 27.94 -19.82 19.44
N TYR A 196 26.99 -19.69 18.52
CA TYR A 196 25.95 -20.66 18.25
C TYR A 196 25.76 -20.85 16.74
N LYS A 197 25.39 -22.05 16.33
CA LYS A 197 24.93 -22.34 14.97
C LYS A 197 23.40 -22.40 14.99
N PRO A 198 22.69 -21.31 14.65
CA PRO A 198 21.24 -21.34 14.67
C PRO A 198 20.74 -22.38 13.68
N ARG A 199 20.01 -23.39 14.16
CA ARG A 199 19.18 -24.20 13.28
C ARG A 199 18.04 -23.28 12.82
N MET A 200 17.76 -23.27 11.52
CA MET A 200 16.77 -22.42 10.82
C MET A 200 15.37 -22.31 11.44
N ALA A 201 15.08 -23.13 12.46
CA ALA A 201 13.78 -23.25 13.11
C ALA A 201 13.37 -21.99 13.90
N CYS A 202 14.30 -21.30 14.58
CA CYS A 202 13.96 -20.08 15.34
C CYS A 202 14.78 -18.86 14.89
N ALA A 203 15.41 -18.92 13.71
CA ALA A 203 16.08 -17.76 13.15
C ALA A 203 14.98 -16.79 12.68
N SER A 204 14.89 -15.64 13.34
CA SER A 204 14.38 -14.45 12.65
C SER A 204 15.12 -14.35 11.33
N LYS A 205 14.39 -14.11 10.24
CA LYS A 205 15.04 -13.59 9.04
C LYS A 205 15.53 -12.20 9.42
N ASP A 206 16.75 -12.15 9.92
CA ASP A 206 17.60 -10.96 9.80
C ASP A 206 17.97 -10.83 8.32
#